data_AF-A0A439P542-F1
#
_entry.id   AF-A0A439P542-F1
#
_cell.length_a   1.000
_cell.length_b   1.000
_cell.length_c   1.000
_cell.angle_alpha   90.00
_cell.angle_beta   90.00
_cell.angle_gamma   90.00
#
_symmetry.space_group_name_H-M   'P 1'
#
loop_
_entity.id
_entity.type
_entity.pdbx_description
1 polymer ?
#
loop_
_entity_poly.entity_id
_entity_poly.type
_entity_poly.pdbx_seq_one_letter_code
_entity_poly.pdbx_strand_id
1 'polypeptide(L)' 'METAVHQLTAWLDRPNAPPRSAFAAKIGIARQVLWRYENGRMPKRAILEKIVVETDGAVTANAWLGKEAADVVSTRPTAA' A
#
# COMPACT_ATOMS: atom_id res chain seq x y z
N MET A 1 -8.26 -0.50 -19.35
CA MET A 1 -7.52 -1.31 -18.35
C MET A 1 -7.56 -0.54 -17.05
N GLU A 2 -8.52 -0.82 -16.18
CA GLU A 2 -8.61 -0.18 -14.87
C GLU A 2 -7.47 -0.72 -14.00
N THR A 3 -6.36 0.01 -13.93
CA THR A 3 -5.31 -0.28 -12.95
C THR A 3 -5.95 -0.15 -11.58
N ALA A 4 -6.15 -1.28 -10.88
CA ALA A 4 -6.64 -1.29 -9.51
C ALA A 4 -5.79 -0.31 -8.68
N VAL A 5 -6.36 0.85 -8.35
CA VAL A 5 -5.65 1.90 -7.62
C VAL A 5 -5.37 1.35 -6.23
N HIS A 6 -4.09 1.26 -5.86
CA HIS A 6 -3.69 0.76 -4.55
C HIS A 6 -4.33 1.61 -3.44
N GLN A 7 -4.79 0.98 -2.35
CA GLN A 7 -5.48 1.68 -1.26
C GLN A 7 -4.68 2.86 -0.69
N LEU A 8 -3.34 2.74 -0.61
CA LEU A 8 -2.48 3.85 -0.20
C LEU A 8 -2.57 5.05 -1.16
N THR A 9 -2.60 4.80 -2.46
CA THR A 9 -2.74 5.84 -3.48
C THR A 9 -4.10 6.50 -3.37
N ALA A 10 -5.16 5.71 -3.21
CA ALA A 10 -6.53 6.21 -3.03
C ALA A 10 -6.69 7.05 -1.75
N TRP A 11 -5.99 6.69 -0.67
CA TRP A 11 -6.00 7.47 0.56
C TRP A 11 -5.26 8.81 0.40
N LEU A 12 -4.10 8.79 -0.27
CA LEU A 12 -3.29 9.99 -0.54
C LEU A 12 -3.91 10.96 -1.55
N ASP A 13 -4.90 10.52 -2.32
CA ASP A 13 -5.62 11.35 -3.30
C ASP A 13 -6.81 12.12 -2.69
N ARG A 14 -7.19 11.80 -1.44
CA ARG A 14 -8.30 12.47 -0.75
C ARG A 14 -8.00 13.97 -0.59
N PRO A 15 -9.04 14.84 -0.64
CA PRO A 15 -8.86 16.29 -0.57
C PRO A 15 -8.21 16.80 0.72
N ASN A 16 -8.26 16.00 1.81
CA ASN A 16 -7.66 16.35 3.09
C ASN A 16 -6.38 15.53 3.41
N ALA A 17 -5.85 14.78 2.43
CA ALA A 17 -4.64 14.00 2.64
C ALA A 17 -3.38 14.88 2.56
N PRO A 18 -2.34 14.57 3.33
CA PRO A 18 -1.07 15.27 3.21
C PRO A 18 -0.43 15.00 1.84
N PRO A 19 0.36 15.95 1.30
CA PRO A 19 1.09 15.72 0.07
C PRO A 19 2.06 14.54 0.25
N ARG A 20 2.23 13.73 -0.80
CA ARG A 20 3.05 12.49 -0.79
C ARG A 20 4.45 12.68 -0.20
N SER A 21 5.10 13.81 -0.48
CA SER A 21 6.42 14.14 0.09
C SER A 21 6.36 14.36 1.61
N ALA A 22 5.33 15.04 2.13
CA ALA A 22 5.15 15.25 3.55
C ALA A 22 4.80 13.94 4.27
N PHE A 23 3.94 13.11 3.66
CA PHE A 23 3.63 11.78 4.18
C PHE A 23 4.88 10.90 4.26
N ALA A 24 5.68 10.85 3.19
CA ALA A 24 6.95 10.11 3.16
C ALA A 24 7.92 10.59 4.25
N ALA A 25 8.08 11.92 4.40
CA ALA A 25 8.90 12.50 5.45
C ALA A 25 8.40 12.12 6.85
N LYS A 26 7.09 12.13 7.07
CA LYS A 26 6.47 11.83 8.37
C LYS A 26 6.70 10.38 8.81
N ILE A 27 6.66 9.42 7.88
CA ILE A 27 6.97 8.01 8.18
C ILE A 27 8.48 7.70 8.11
N GLY A 28 9.31 8.66 7.70
CA GLY A 28 10.77 8.57 7.67
C GLY A 28 11.33 7.82 6.45
N ILE A 29 10.68 7.95 5.29
CA ILE A 29 11.13 7.34 4.03
C ILE A 29 11.29 8.37 2.92
N ALA A 30 12.05 8.02 1.89
CA ALA A 30 12.12 8.83 0.67
C ALA A 30 10.84 8.69 -0.17
N ARG A 31 10.47 9.75 -0.91
CA ARG A 31 9.32 9.75 -1.84
C ARG A 31 9.38 8.60 -2.86
N GLN A 32 10.57 8.27 -3.35
CA GLN A 32 10.75 7.15 -4.28
C GLN A 32 10.42 5.79 -3.63
N VAL A 33 10.63 5.65 -2.33
CA VAL A 33 10.27 4.44 -1.58
C VAL A 33 8.76 4.36 -1.41
N LEU A 34 8.11 5.49 -1.09
CA LEU A 34 6.64 5.58 -1.04
C LEU A 34 6.01 5.15 -2.38
N TRP A 35 6.55 5.64 -3.50
CA TRP A 35 6.08 5.26 -4.84
C TRP A 35 6.13 3.75 -5.08
N ARG A 36 7.17 3.04 -4.57
CA ARG A 36 7.23 1.57 -4.67
C ARG A 36 6.10 0.91 -3.89
N TYR A 37 5.74 1.45 -2.72
CA TYR A 37 4.65 0.93 -1.91
C TYR A 37 3.29 1.17 -2.55
N GLU A 38 3.09 2.34 -3.19
CA GLU A 38 1.91 2.66 -4.00
C GLU A 38 1.78 1.70 -5.21
N ASN A 39 2.88 1.18 -5.74
CA ASN A 39 2.90 0.19 -6.82
C ASN A 39 2.77 -1.27 -6.33
N GLY A 40 2.53 -1.49 -5.03
CA GLY A 40 2.28 -2.80 -4.45
C GLY A 40 3.50 -3.51 -3.87
N ARG A 41 4.66 -2.85 -3.72
CA ARG A 41 5.77 -3.43 -2.95
C ARG A 41 5.41 -3.41 -1.45
N MET A 42 5.49 -4.57 -0.80
CA MET A 42 5.25 -4.70 0.63
C MET A 42 6.24 -3.82 1.45
N PRO A 43 5.75 -2.90 2.30
CA PRO A 43 6.61 -2.16 3.23
C PRO A 43 7.16 -3.07 4.33
N LYS A 44 8.30 -2.69 4.91
CA LYS A 44 8.82 -3.37 6.12
C LYS A 44 7.86 -3.14 7.29
N ARG A 45 7.80 -4.07 8.23
CA ARG A 45 6.91 -4.00 9.42
C ARG A 45 6.94 -2.64 10.13
N ALA A 46 8.12 -2.10 10.42
CA ALA A 46 8.28 -0.80 11.06
C ALA A 46 7.70 0.39 10.25
N ILE A 47 7.68 0.30 8.91
CA ILE A 47 7.08 1.33 8.05
C ILE A 47 5.59 1.10 7.91
N LEU A 48 5.16 -0.17 7.83
CA LEU A 48 3.75 -0.54 7.80
C LEU A 48 3.03 -0.03 9.05
N GLU A 49 3.59 -0.24 10.25
CA GLU A 49 3.03 0.25 11.51
C GLU A 49 2.82 1.78 11.48
N LYS A 50 3.80 2.53 10.96
CA LYS A 50 3.66 3.98 10.79
C LYS A 50 2.58 4.36 9.78
N ILE A 51 2.47 3.64 8.66
CA ILE A 51 1.41 3.88 7.68
C ILE A 51 0.03 3.61 8.31
N VAL A 52 -0.13 2.52 9.07
CA VAL A 52 -1.39 2.22 9.75
C VAL A 52 -1.76 3.32 10.74
N VAL A 53 -0.82 3.77 11.58
CA VAL A 53 -1.05 4.87 12.53
C VAL A 53 -1.40 6.17 11.83
N GLU A 54 -0.64 6.54 10.79
CA GLU A 54 -0.84 7.81 10.07
C GLU A 54 -2.12 7.85 9.23
N THR A 55 -2.61 6.69 8.81
CA THR A 55 -3.85 6.56 8.05
C THR A 55 -5.05 6.23 8.92
N ASP A 56 -4.88 6.20 10.25
CA ASP A 56 -5.91 5.81 11.24
C ASP A 56 -6.54 4.44 10.90
N GLY A 57 -5.71 3.49 10.46
CA GLY A 57 -6.17 2.16 10.06
C GLY A 57 -6.86 2.09 8.69
N ALA A 58 -6.97 3.17 7.94
CA ALA A 58 -7.55 3.15 6.59
C ALA A 58 -6.68 2.36 5.59
N VAL A 59 -5.37 2.31 5.79
CA VAL A 59 -4.44 1.52 5.01
C VAL A 59 -3.73 0.54 5.94
N THR A 60 -4.01 -0.75 5.77
CA THR A 60 -3.40 -1.85 6.56
C THR A 60 -2.63 -2.81 5.66
N ALA A 61 -1.98 -3.82 6.25
CA ALA A 61 -1.27 -4.87 5.50
C ALA A 61 -2.10 -5.47 4.34
N ASN A 62 -3.41 -5.55 4.51
CA ASN A 62 -4.35 -6.06 3.51
C ASN A 62 -4.28 -5.32 2.17
N ALA A 63 -3.88 -4.04 2.17
CA ALA A 63 -3.69 -3.26 0.95
C ALA A 63 -2.64 -3.87 0.02
N TRP A 64 -1.65 -4.56 0.58
CA TRP A 64 -0.58 -5.24 -0.16
C TRP A 64 -0.86 -6.74 -0.35
N LEU A 65 -1.53 -7.37 0.61
CA LEU A 65 -1.84 -8.81 0.59
C LEU A 65 -2.91 -9.17 -0.44
N GLY A 66 -3.76 -8.24 -0.89
CA GLY A 66 -4.77 -8.51 -1.91
C GLY A 66 -4.18 -8.96 -3.26
N LYS A 67 -2.95 -8.54 -3.59
CA LYS A 67 -2.26 -8.97 -4.80
C LYS A 67 -1.60 -10.35 -4.62
N GLU A 68 -1.04 -10.64 -3.45
CA GLU A 68 -0.45 -11.95 -3.13
C GLU A 68 -1.53 -13.03 -2.95
N ALA A 69 -2.66 -12.73 -2.33
CA ALA A 69 -3.77 -13.67 -2.21
C ALA A 69 -4.41 -14.01 -3.57
N ALA A 70 -4.53 -13.02 -4.47
CA ALA A 70 -5.00 -13.24 -5.84
C ALA A 70 -3.99 -14.07 -6.66
N ASP A 71 -2.69 -13.83 -6.50
CA ASP A 71 -1.62 -14.59 -7.17
C ASP A 71 -1.54 -16.05 -6.68
N VAL A 72 -1.70 -16.28 -5.38
CA VAL A 72 -1.80 -17.64 -4.79
C VAL A 72 -3.06 -18.38 -5.25
N VAL A 73 -4.18 -17.68 -5.47
CA VAL A 73 -5.40 -18.29 -6.02
C VAL A 73 -5.25 -18.63 -7.51
N SER A 74 -4.55 -17.78 -8.27
CA SER A 74 -4.29 -18.00 -9.71
C SER A 74 -3.24 -19.08 -9.98
N THR A 75 -2.35 -19.37 -9.03
CA THR A 75 -1.29 -20.40 -9.17
C THR A 75 -1.66 -21.74 -8.56
N ARG A 76 -2.84 -21.90 -7.93
CA ARG A 76 -3.26 -23.19 -7.40
C ARG A 76 -3.60 -24.12 -8.58
N PRO A 77 -2.85 -25.21 -8.83
CA PRO A 77 -3.27 -26.20 -9.81
C PRO A 77 -4.62 -26.75 -9.36
N THR A 78 -5.59 -26.75 -10.26
CA THR A 78 -6.82 -27.51 -10.07
C THR A 78 -6.41 -28.97 -9.96
N ALA A 79 -6.39 -29.50 -8.74
CA ALA A 79 -6.27 -30.93 -8.53
C ALA A 79 -7.59 -31.54 -9.03
N ALA A 80 -7.53 -32.15 -10.21
CA ALA A 80 -8.58 -32.99 -10.78
C ALA A 80 -8.51 -34.40 -10.19
#